data_AF-A0A7I8C6K7-F1
#
_entry.id   AF-A0A7I8C6K7-F1
#
_cell.length_a   1.000
_cell.length_b   1.000
_cell.length_c   1.000
_cell.angle_alpha   90.00
_cell.angle_beta   90.00
_cell.angle_gamma   90.00
#
_symmetry.space_group_name_H-M   'P 1'
#
loop_
_entity.id
_entity.type
_entity.pdbx_description
1 polymer ?
#
loop_
_entity_poly.entity_id
_entity_poly.type
_entity_poly.pdbx_seq_one_letter_code
_entity_poly.pdbx_strand_id
1 'polypeptide(L)'
;MWRDVAGLQTRRAWRAGWLGALGVSVSMMLAACDAGSAQSDAAHAAAAAQQSMSGAQMQKVSADGVAAMPAGGQTRAQVYESVKRMTAVGKQLFFDPSLSGSGKLACASCHSPQHAFGPPNALSVQLGGQDMRQQGMRAAPDIKYLQKVPSFTEHYHDSDDEGDESVDAGPTGGLMWDGRVNSAHDQARMPLTSSFEMGGTPQKVAAAVKAAPYANQFRDAFGEHVFDSDDATFKAVLRALEVFEETPELFYPYTSKYDAFLAGKAQLTKAELHGLQLFNDETKGNCASCHISQRALDGSAPAFSDFGLIALGVPRNRTLAVNHDPHFYDLGACGPERTDLKGQDEYCGIFRTPTLRNVALRKTFFHNGIYHSLEEVVRFYAERDTNPDKFYPVVKGKVQKFDDLPKKYWANLNTDPPFDRKPGDKPALDESEIKDVVAFLKTLTDGYQPEAPQQHADAHVVSSK
;
A
#
# COMPACT_ATOMS: atom_id res chain seq x y z
N MET A 1 19.88 -8.72 36.16
CA MET A 1 19.27 -7.47 36.66
C MET A 1 18.20 -7.07 35.66
N TRP A 2 16.96 -7.55 35.87
CA TRP A 2 15.83 -7.36 34.94
C TRP A 2 14.67 -6.75 35.71
N ARG A 3 14.36 -5.48 35.42
CA ARG A 3 13.13 -4.76 35.78
C ARG A 3 13.13 -3.42 35.05
N ASP A 4 11.92 -2.88 34.84
CA ASP A 4 11.64 -1.49 34.48
C ASP A 4 11.95 -1.01 33.03
N VAL A 5 11.28 -1.62 32.04
CA VAL A 5 10.73 -0.87 30.88
C VAL A 5 9.33 -1.42 30.53
N ALA A 6 8.33 -1.09 31.35
CA ALA A 6 6.92 -1.30 31.04
C ALA A 6 6.09 -0.27 31.85
N GLY A 7 5.60 0.79 31.21
CA GLY A 7 4.94 1.87 31.95
C GLY A 7 4.68 3.16 31.17
N LEU A 8 3.88 3.10 30.11
CA LEU A 8 3.13 4.25 29.61
C LEU A 8 1.69 3.80 29.29
N GLN A 9 0.87 3.70 30.33
CA GLN A 9 -0.58 3.63 30.19
C GLN A 9 -1.15 5.05 30.17
N THR A 10 -1.84 5.40 29.10
CA THR A 10 -2.54 6.68 28.91
C THR A 10 -3.76 6.77 29.83
N ARG A 11 -3.66 7.57 30.91
CA ARG A 11 -4.82 7.91 31.74
C ARG A 11 -5.64 9.04 31.10
N ARG A 12 -6.63 8.70 30.26
CA ARG A 12 -7.68 9.67 29.86
C ARG A 12 -8.57 9.99 31.07
N ALA A 13 -8.60 11.26 31.48
CA ALA A 13 -9.38 11.70 32.64
C ALA A 13 -10.82 12.07 32.24
N TRP A 14 -11.79 11.20 32.57
CA TRP A 14 -13.21 11.52 32.48
C TRP A 14 -13.64 12.37 33.68
N ARG A 15 -14.30 13.51 33.43
CA ARG A 15 -15.01 14.30 34.46
C ARG A 15 -16.52 14.15 34.27
N ALA A 16 -17.14 13.34 35.12
CA ALA A 16 -18.60 13.27 35.23
C ALA A 16 -19.13 14.43 36.09
N GLY A 17 -20.14 15.14 35.58
CA GLY A 17 -20.98 16.05 36.36
C GLY A 17 -22.34 15.40 36.65
N TRP A 18 -22.79 15.45 37.91
CA TRP A 18 -24.08 14.91 38.35
C TRP A 18 -25.13 16.02 38.54
N LEU A 19 -26.39 15.58 38.66
CA LEU A 19 -27.65 16.29 38.97
C LEU A 19 -28.54 16.55 37.73
N GLY A 20 -29.80 16.11 37.70
CA GLY A 20 -30.55 15.37 38.71
C GLY A 20 -31.83 14.73 38.16
N ALA A 21 -32.41 13.80 38.93
CA ALA A 21 -33.54 12.99 38.50
C ALA A 21 -34.91 13.66 38.77
N LEU A 22 -35.87 13.38 37.90
CA LEU A 22 -37.31 13.46 38.16
C LEU A 22 -38.01 12.34 37.38
N GLY A 23 -38.52 11.35 38.10
CA GLY A 23 -39.19 10.19 37.51
C GLY A 23 -40.70 10.34 37.45
N VAL A 24 -41.35 9.68 36.50
CA VAL A 24 -42.78 9.36 36.54
C VAL A 24 -42.97 7.90 36.17
N SER A 25 -43.54 7.14 37.10
CA SER A 25 -43.95 5.75 36.95
C SER A 25 -45.33 5.63 36.31
N VAL A 26 -45.54 4.69 35.39
CA VAL A 26 -46.88 4.22 34.99
C VAL A 26 -46.91 2.70 34.99
N SER A 27 -48.00 2.15 35.53
CA SER A 27 -48.12 0.77 35.99
C SER A 27 -48.50 -0.24 34.89
N MET A 28 -48.16 -1.51 35.13
CA MET A 28 -48.80 -2.65 34.48
C MET A 28 -50.29 -2.75 34.84
N MET A 29 -51.12 -3.17 33.89
CA MET A 29 -52.40 -3.85 34.17
C MET A 29 -52.53 -5.09 33.29
N LEU A 30 -52.79 -6.23 33.93
CA LEU A 30 -53.19 -7.50 33.32
C LEU A 30 -54.71 -7.62 33.38
N ALA A 31 -55.35 -8.06 32.29
CA ALA A 31 -56.74 -8.50 32.28
C ALA A 31 -57.00 -9.55 31.18
N ALA A 32 -57.88 -10.50 31.48
CA ALA A 32 -58.36 -11.59 30.62
C ALA A 32 -59.81 -11.92 31.05
N CYS A 33 -60.65 -12.63 30.30
CA CYS A 33 -60.43 -13.39 29.06
C CYS A 33 -61.15 -12.69 27.86
N ASP A 34 -61.78 -13.29 26.84
CA ASP A 34 -62.06 -14.70 26.52
C ASP A 34 -62.33 -14.94 25.02
N ALA A 35 -62.39 -16.23 24.66
CA ALA A 35 -62.61 -16.88 23.37
C ALA A 35 -63.27 -16.11 22.18
N GLY A 36 -62.62 -16.22 21.00
CA GLY A 36 -63.21 -15.96 19.68
C GLY A 36 -62.48 -16.74 18.58
N SER A 37 -63.14 -17.68 17.91
CA SER A 37 -62.53 -18.65 16.99
C SER A 37 -62.19 -18.12 15.59
N ALA A 38 -60.97 -18.39 15.11
CA ALA A 38 -60.66 -18.45 13.68
C ALA A 38 -59.53 -19.47 13.44
N GLN A 39 -59.86 -20.60 12.81
CA GLN A 39 -58.94 -21.71 12.57
C GLN A 39 -58.92 -22.08 11.07
N SER A 40 -58.27 -21.25 10.26
CA SER A 40 -57.90 -21.53 8.87
C SER A 40 -56.89 -20.48 8.39
N ASP A 41 -55.86 -20.94 7.65
CA ASP A 41 -54.90 -20.16 6.82
C ASP A 41 -53.40 -20.40 7.09
N ALA A 42 -53.03 -21.65 7.37
CA ALA A 42 -51.65 -22.13 7.36
C ALA A 42 -51.50 -23.44 6.56
N ALA A 43 -52.12 -23.52 5.38
CA ALA A 43 -52.13 -24.76 4.57
C ALA A 43 -52.15 -24.56 3.03
N HIS A 44 -51.91 -23.35 2.50
CA HIS A 44 -52.02 -23.06 1.05
C HIS A 44 -50.76 -22.45 0.39
N ALA A 45 -49.63 -22.39 1.08
CA ALA A 45 -48.37 -21.85 0.54
C ALA A 45 -47.32 -22.91 0.13
N ALA A 46 -47.69 -24.20 0.06
CA ALA A 46 -46.74 -25.31 -0.13
C ALA A 46 -47.10 -26.29 -1.29
N ALA A 47 -48.02 -25.92 -2.19
CA ALA A 47 -48.53 -26.81 -3.24
C ALA A 47 -48.51 -26.21 -4.66
N ALA A 48 -47.72 -25.17 -4.90
CA ALA A 48 -47.68 -24.43 -6.19
C ALA A 48 -46.27 -24.35 -6.83
N ALA A 49 -45.36 -25.26 -6.49
CA ALA A 49 -43.97 -25.26 -6.98
C ALA A 49 -43.52 -26.59 -7.64
N GLN A 50 -44.46 -27.46 -8.03
CA GLN A 50 -44.18 -28.76 -8.66
C GLN A 50 -45.07 -29.01 -9.89
N GLN A 51 -45.10 -28.07 -10.85
CA GLN A 51 -45.60 -28.32 -12.22
C GLN A 51 -45.23 -27.18 -13.21
N SER A 52 -43.96 -27.10 -13.58
CA SER A 52 -43.50 -26.58 -14.89
C SER A 52 -42.10 -27.11 -15.17
N MET A 53 -41.61 -26.95 -16.41
CA MET A 53 -40.33 -27.50 -16.91
C MET A 53 -40.31 -29.01 -17.18
N SER A 54 -41.24 -29.50 -18.00
CA SER A 54 -40.92 -30.54 -18.98
C SER A 54 -40.92 -29.93 -20.38
N GLY A 55 -39.96 -30.30 -21.23
CA GLY A 55 -39.95 -29.88 -22.64
C GLY A 55 -38.86 -28.90 -23.08
N ALA A 56 -37.60 -29.12 -22.70
CA ALA A 56 -36.45 -28.61 -23.47
C ALA A 56 -35.48 -29.78 -23.73
N GLN A 57 -35.30 -30.16 -25.00
CA GLN A 57 -34.38 -31.23 -25.37
C GLN A 57 -32.94 -30.76 -25.20
N MET A 58 -32.24 -31.27 -24.19
CA MET A 58 -30.78 -31.12 -24.09
C MET A 58 -30.12 -31.82 -25.28
N GLN A 59 -29.54 -31.05 -26.20
CA GLN A 59 -28.57 -31.59 -27.14
C GLN A 59 -27.37 -32.13 -26.35
N LYS A 60 -26.98 -33.39 -26.60
CA LYS A 60 -25.71 -33.92 -26.11
C LYS A 60 -24.58 -33.14 -26.78
N VAL A 61 -23.93 -32.26 -26.03
CA VAL A 61 -22.57 -31.82 -26.36
C VAL A 61 -21.64 -33.00 -26.05
N SER A 62 -20.97 -33.54 -27.07
CA SER A 62 -20.01 -34.62 -26.90
C SER A 62 -18.83 -34.15 -26.03
N ALA A 63 -18.57 -34.87 -24.95
CA ALA A 63 -17.47 -34.58 -24.02
C ALA A 63 -16.14 -35.16 -24.52
N ASP A 64 -15.74 -34.81 -25.74
CA ASP A 64 -14.44 -35.16 -26.32
C ASP A 64 -13.54 -33.91 -26.29
N GLY A 65 -12.65 -33.82 -25.29
CA GLY A 65 -11.61 -32.78 -25.25
C GLY A 65 -11.19 -32.24 -23.89
N VAL A 66 -11.89 -32.54 -22.80
CA VAL A 66 -11.42 -32.16 -21.45
C VAL A 66 -10.52 -33.25 -20.90
N ALA A 67 -9.20 -33.00 -20.90
CA ALA A 67 -8.25 -33.89 -20.24
C ALA A 67 -8.63 -34.04 -18.75
N ALA A 68 -8.75 -35.30 -18.29
CA ALA A 68 -9.16 -35.57 -16.92
C ALA A 68 -8.15 -34.99 -15.92
N MET A 69 -8.61 -34.10 -15.05
CA MET A 69 -7.78 -33.65 -13.92
C MET A 69 -7.44 -34.86 -13.04
N PRO A 70 -6.20 -35.02 -12.55
CA PRO A 70 -5.83 -36.12 -11.68
C PRO A 70 -6.76 -36.20 -10.46
N ALA A 71 -7.26 -37.39 -10.16
CA ALA A 71 -8.29 -37.63 -9.12
C ALA A 71 -7.77 -37.52 -7.66
N GLY A 72 -6.73 -36.72 -7.44
CA GLY A 72 -6.17 -36.38 -6.14
C GLY A 72 -5.54 -35.00 -6.18
N GLY A 73 -5.85 -34.15 -5.19
CA GLY A 73 -5.25 -32.83 -5.09
C GLY A 73 -3.72 -32.89 -4.96
N GLN A 74 -3.04 -31.81 -5.34
CA GLN A 74 -1.59 -31.74 -5.27
C GLN A 74 -1.09 -31.91 -3.83
N THR A 75 -0.10 -32.79 -3.65
CA THR A 75 0.63 -32.90 -2.38
C THR A 75 1.39 -31.59 -2.10
N ARG A 76 1.66 -31.30 -0.82
CA ARG A 76 2.43 -30.12 -0.41
C ARG A 76 3.80 -30.02 -1.10
N ALA A 77 4.44 -31.16 -1.38
CA ALA A 77 5.70 -31.20 -2.13
C ALA A 77 5.53 -30.80 -3.61
N GLN A 78 4.45 -31.24 -4.27
CA GLN A 78 4.12 -30.83 -5.64
C GLN A 78 3.77 -29.32 -5.70
N VAL A 79 3.05 -28.80 -4.70
CA VAL A 79 2.75 -27.37 -4.59
C VAL A 79 4.04 -26.56 -4.43
N TYR A 80 4.96 -26.95 -3.54
CA TYR A 80 6.23 -26.24 -3.37
C TYR A 80 7.10 -26.23 -4.64
N GLU A 81 7.20 -27.37 -5.34
CA GLU A 81 7.99 -27.44 -6.56
C GLU A 81 7.31 -26.68 -7.73
N SER A 82 5.98 -26.61 -7.76
CA SER A 82 5.22 -25.75 -8.67
C SER A 82 5.48 -24.26 -8.41
N VAL A 83 5.38 -23.82 -7.15
CA VAL A 83 5.70 -22.44 -6.73
C VAL A 83 7.12 -22.10 -7.11
N LYS A 84 8.11 -22.95 -6.81
CA LYS A 84 9.51 -22.76 -7.16
C LYS A 84 9.73 -22.60 -8.68
N ARG A 85 9.03 -23.37 -9.53
CA ARG A 85 9.07 -23.20 -10.99
C ARG A 85 8.48 -21.85 -11.41
N MET A 86 7.30 -21.48 -10.87
CA MET A 86 6.67 -20.18 -11.13
C MET A 86 7.55 -19.00 -10.69
N THR A 87 8.13 -19.03 -9.48
CA THR A 87 9.08 -18.02 -8.97
C THR A 87 10.31 -17.91 -9.88
N ALA A 88 10.84 -19.03 -10.39
CA ALA A 88 12.00 -19.02 -11.27
C ALA A 88 11.72 -18.31 -12.60
N VAL A 89 10.58 -18.59 -13.26
CA VAL A 89 10.22 -17.91 -14.51
C VAL A 89 9.69 -16.48 -14.28
N GLY A 90 8.99 -16.23 -13.18
CA GLY A 90 8.60 -14.89 -12.72
C GLY A 90 9.80 -13.98 -12.55
N LYS A 91 10.88 -14.50 -11.96
CA LYS A 91 12.17 -13.79 -11.91
C LYS A 91 12.71 -13.48 -13.30
N GLN A 92 12.68 -14.40 -14.27
CA GLN A 92 13.14 -14.12 -15.63
C GLN A 92 12.32 -12.99 -16.27
N LEU A 93 10.99 -13.07 -16.19
CA LEU A 93 10.05 -12.08 -16.70
C LEU A 93 10.31 -10.68 -16.11
N PHE A 94 10.58 -10.59 -14.81
CA PHE A 94 10.83 -9.33 -14.11
C PHE A 94 12.03 -8.54 -14.66
N PHE A 95 13.03 -9.23 -15.22
CA PHE A 95 14.21 -8.62 -15.86
C PHE A 95 14.16 -8.61 -17.39
N ASP A 96 13.09 -9.09 -18.02
CA ASP A 96 13.00 -9.23 -19.48
C ASP A 96 12.45 -7.94 -20.14
N PRO A 97 13.26 -7.18 -20.90
CA PRO A 97 12.80 -5.96 -21.56
C PRO A 97 11.95 -6.25 -22.81
N SER A 98 11.94 -7.48 -23.34
CA SER A 98 11.17 -7.87 -24.52
C SER A 98 9.65 -7.89 -24.28
N LEU A 99 9.23 -7.89 -23.01
CA LEU A 99 7.82 -7.75 -22.62
C LEU A 99 7.28 -6.34 -22.91
N SER A 100 8.15 -5.33 -23.03
CA SER A 100 7.75 -3.96 -23.42
C SER A 100 7.58 -3.81 -24.93
N GLY A 101 6.65 -2.95 -25.34
CA GLY A 101 6.45 -2.58 -26.74
C GLY A 101 7.67 -1.92 -27.40
N SER A 102 8.59 -1.36 -26.60
CA SER A 102 9.88 -0.80 -27.05
C SER A 102 11.02 -1.82 -27.10
N GLY A 103 10.85 -3.00 -26.48
CA GLY A 103 11.91 -3.98 -26.27
C GLY A 103 13.05 -3.51 -25.35
N LYS A 104 12.83 -2.46 -24.54
CA LYS A 104 13.88 -1.76 -23.76
C LYS A 104 13.57 -1.57 -22.27
N LEU A 105 12.33 -1.78 -21.84
CA LEU A 105 11.90 -1.57 -20.46
C LEU A 105 11.47 -2.91 -19.84
N ALA A 106 12.02 -3.25 -18.67
CA ALA A 106 11.59 -4.38 -17.84
C ALA A 106 11.02 -3.86 -16.51
N CYS A 107 10.35 -4.72 -15.72
CA CYS A 107 9.92 -4.36 -14.36
C CYS A 107 11.10 -3.83 -13.53
N ALA A 108 12.24 -4.53 -13.59
CA ALA A 108 13.48 -4.16 -12.92
C ALA A 108 14.10 -2.80 -13.34
N SER A 109 13.71 -2.24 -14.48
CA SER A 109 14.17 -0.91 -14.93
C SER A 109 13.58 0.21 -14.05
N CYS A 110 12.35 0.03 -13.58
CA CYS A 110 11.67 0.93 -12.64
C CYS A 110 11.76 0.46 -11.18
N HIS A 111 11.93 -0.85 -10.97
CA HIS A 111 11.94 -1.51 -9.66
C HIS A 111 13.27 -2.24 -9.44
N SER A 112 14.34 -1.48 -9.22
CA SER A 112 15.71 -1.98 -9.13
C SER A 112 15.95 -2.74 -7.81
N PRO A 113 16.40 -4.02 -7.83
CA PRO A 113 16.74 -4.76 -6.60
C PRO A 113 17.78 -4.05 -5.73
N GLN A 114 18.72 -3.33 -6.34
CA GLN A 114 19.77 -2.55 -5.66
C GLN A 114 19.22 -1.31 -4.92
N HIS A 115 17.98 -0.92 -5.22
CA HIS A 115 17.26 0.18 -4.58
C HIS A 115 15.98 -0.34 -3.90
N ALA A 116 16.05 -1.56 -3.33
CA ALA A 116 14.95 -2.24 -2.66
C ALA A 116 13.68 -2.35 -3.52
N PHE A 117 13.83 -2.63 -4.81
CA PHE A 117 12.77 -2.65 -5.82
C PHE A 117 12.03 -1.31 -6.01
N GLY A 118 12.66 -0.20 -5.64
CA GLY A 118 12.26 1.15 -6.02
C GLY A 118 13.02 1.70 -7.24
N PRO A 119 12.75 2.96 -7.64
CA PRO A 119 13.39 3.60 -8.79
C PRO A 119 14.91 3.78 -8.57
N PRO A 120 15.75 3.39 -9.55
CA PRO A 120 17.21 3.52 -9.42
C PRO A 120 17.73 4.95 -9.60
N ASN A 121 16.89 5.88 -10.06
CA ASN A 121 17.23 7.23 -10.46
C ASN A 121 16.41 8.28 -9.68
N ALA A 122 16.73 9.56 -9.88
CA ALA A 122 16.05 10.70 -9.26
C ALA A 122 15.01 11.36 -10.20
N LEU A 123 14.47 10.63 -11.18
CA LEU A 123 13.39 11.16 -12.01
C LEU A 123 12.11 11.27 -11.15
N SER A 124 11.35 12.35 -11.29
CA SER A 124 10.03 12.48 -10.63
C SER A 124 9.09 11.33 -11.00
N VAL A 125 9.15 10.89 -12.26
CA VAL A 125 8.38 9.79 -12.83
C VAL A 125 9.24 9.12 -13.91
N GLN A 126 9.03 7.83 -14.19
CA GLN A 126 9.85 7.10 -15.16
C GLN A 126 9.45 7.40 -16.61
N LEU A 127 10.34 7.05 -17.55
CA LEU A 127 10.08 7.16 -19.00
C LEU A 127 9.81 5.77 -19.59
N GLY A 128 8.84 5.70 -20.48
CA GLY A 128 8.38 4.49 -21.16
C GLY A 128 7.77 4.77 -22.53
N GLY A 129 6.76 3.99 -22.89
CA GLY A 129 6.15 3.98 -24.23
C GLY A 129 7.01 3.26 -25.28
N GLN A 130 6.55 3.24 -26.53
CA GLN A 130 7.17 2.47 -27.62
C GLN A 130 8.62 2.93 -27.94
N ASP A 131 8.99 4.16 -27.60
CA ASP A 131 10.27 4.78 -27.95
C ASP A 131 11.12 5.24 -26.75
N MET A 132 10.67 4.95 -25.51
CA MET A 132 11.29 5.38 -24.24
C MET A 132 11.26 6.90 -23.99
N ARG A 133 10.32 7.64 -24.61
CA ARG A 133 10.17 9.10 -24.41
C ARG A 133 8.89 9.53 -23.72
N GLN A 134 7.93 8.62 -23.53
CA GLN A 134 6.66 8.96 -22.90
C GLN A 134 6.85 9.02 -21.38
N GLN A 135 6.50 10.15 -20.77
CA GLN A 135 6.66 10.36 -19.33
C GLN A 135 5.47 9.78 -18.55
N GLY A 136 5.73 9.01 -17.49
CA GLY A 136 4.71 8.52 -16.57
C GLY A 136 3.92 9.63 -15.87
N MET A 137 2.78 9.28 -15.28
CA MET A 137 1.96 10.25 -14.52
C MET A 137 2.29 10.28 -13.02
N ARG A 138 2.82 9.19 -12.47
CA ARG A 138 3.18 9.06 -11.04
C ARG A 138 4.59 8.50 -10.84
N ALA A 139 5.16 8.80 -9.69
CA ALA A 139 6.45 8.27 -9.25
C ALA A 139 6.35 6.76 -9.02
N ALA A 140 7.38 6.00 -9.37
CA ALA A 140 7.42 4.58 -9.04
C ALA A 140 7.54 4.42 -7.51
N PRO A 141 6.62 3.68 -6.84
CA PRO A 141 6.86 3.20 -5.49
C PRO A 141 7.95 2.13 -5.51
N ASP A 142 8.49 1.78 -4.36
CA ASP A 142 9.10 0.46 -4.19
C ASP A 142 7.98 -0.58 -3.98
N ILE A 143 8.21 -1.81 -4.45
CA ILE A 143 7.22 -2.89 -4.44
C ILE A 143 7.47 -3.92 -3.33
N LYS A 144 8.24 -3.54 -2.31
CA LYS A 144 8.44 -4.35 -1.12
C LYS A 144 7.29 -4.21 -0.13
N TYR A 145 7.11 -5.22 0.71
CA TYR A 145 6.11 -5.23 1.78
C TYR A 145 4.64 -5.09 1.32
N LEU A 146 4.35 -5.31 0.03
CA LEU A 146 3.01 -5.18 -0.55
C LEU A 146 2.06 -6.33 -0.18
N GLN A 147 2.57 -7.49 0.24
CA GLN A 147 1.77 -8.67 0.61
C GLN A 147 0.89 -8.47 1.85
N LYS A 148 1.12 -7.38 2.61
CA LYS A 148 0.28 -6.97 3.75
C LYS A 148 -0.85 -5.99 3.37
N VAL A 149 -0.87 -5.48 2.13
CA VAL A 149 -1.88 -4.51 1.70
C VAL A 149 -3.23 -5.23 1.53
N PRO A 150 -4.30 -4.85 2.26
CA PRO A 150 -5.60 -5.48 2.08
C PRO A 150 -6.19 -5.14 0.70
N SER A 151 -7.19 -5.91 0.26
CA SER A 151 -8.04 -5.48 -0.85
C SER A 151 -8.70 -4.14 -0.53
N PHE A 152 -8.92 -3.29 -1.53
CA PHE A 152 -9.57 -2.01 -1.34
C PHE A 152 -10.97 -2.18 -0.73
N THR A 153 -11.24 -1.41 0.31
CA THR A 153 -12.56 -1.20 0.90
C THR A 153 -12.79 0.30 1.08
N GLU A 154 -14.04 0.74 0.95
CA GLU A 154 -14.46 2.12 1.19
C GLU A 154 -14.56 2.46 2.68
N HIS A 155 -14.93 1.46 3.48
CA HIS A 155 -15.01 1.51 4.93
C HIS A 155 -14.06 0.48 5.52
N TYR A 156 -13.18 0.91 6.41
CA TYR A 156 -12.25 0.03 7.11
C TYR A 156 -12.37 0.26 8.60
N HIS A 157 -12.64 -0.81 9.33
CA HIS A 157 -12.80 -0.81 10.77
C HIS A 157 -11.62 -1.62 11.31
N ASP A 158 -10.80 -1.03 12.18
CA ASP A 158 -9.76 -1.79 12.86
C ASP A 158 -10.42 -2.90 13.71
N SER A 159 -9.84 -4.10 13.66
CA SER A 159 -10.57 -5.34 13.95
C SER A 159 -11.07 -5.51 15.39
N ASP A 160 -12.15 -6.29 15.51
CA ASP A 160 -12.90 -6.88 16.63
C ASP A 160 -12.31 -6.86 18.07
N ASP A 161 -10.98 -6.89 18.24
CA ASP A 161 -10.27 -6.98 19.53
C ASP A 161 -10.22 -5.65 20.31
N GLU A 162 -10.34 -4.48 19.66
CA GLU A 162 -10.40 -3.17 20.35
C GLU A 162 -11.82 -2.89 20.93
N GLY A 163 -12.83 -3.68 20.56
CA GLY A 163 -14.21 -3.54 21.05
C GLY A 163 -14.96 -2.30 20.57
N ASP A 164 -14.40 -1.56 19.61
CA ASP A 164 -14.98 -0.37 18.99
C ASP A 164 -15.03 -0.50 17.46
N GLU A 165 -15.92 -1.37 16.97
CA GLU A 165 -16.28 -1.45 15.54
C GLU A 165 -16.90 -0.14 14.99
N SER A 166 -16.99 0.95 15.77
CA SER A 166 -17.67 2.19 15.35
C SER A 166 -16.77 3.25 14.71
N VAL A 167 -15.44 3.07 14.75
CA VAL A 167 -14.49 3.99 14.09
C VAL A 167 -14.14 3.48 12.69
N ASP A 168 -14.85 4.02 11.69
CA ASP A 168 -14.48 3.89 10.28
C ASP A 168 -13.24 4.75 9.99
N ALA A 169 -12.12 4.11 9.65
CA ALA A 169 -10.89 4.74 9.17
C ALA A 169 -10.97 5.18 7.70
N GLY A 170 -12.07 4.85 7.02
CA GLY A 170 -12.35 5.22 5.63
C GLY A 170 -11.59 4.36 4.61
N PRO A 171 -11.39 4.88 3.39
CA PRO A 171 -10.92 4.08 2.26
C PRO A 171 -9.51 3.56 2.50
N THR A 172 -9.36 2.24 2.44
CA THR A 172 -8.13 1.52 2.83
C THR A 172 -7.84 0.40 1.85
N GLY A 173 -6.55 0.15 1.60
CA GLY A 173 -6.07 -0.96 0.79
C GLY A 173 -6.03 -0.70 -0.72
N GLY A 174 -5.94 -1.80 -1.47
CA GLY A 174 -5.64 -1.80 -2.88
C GLY A 174 -4.18 -1.43 -3.18
N LEU A 175 -3.66 -1.91 -4.29
CA LEU A 175 -2.32 -1.59 -4.78
C LEU A 175 -2.33 -0.33 -5.65
N MET A 176 -1.14 0.06 -6.13
CA MET A 176 -0.86 1.38 -6.73
C MET A 176 -1.00 2.52 -5.70
N TRP A 177 -1.01 3.77 -6.20
CA TRP A 177 -1.16 4.98 -5.38
C TRP A 177 -2.62 5.35 -5.07
N ASP A 178 -3.59 4.76 -5.77
CA ASP A 178 -5.03 5.09 -5.73
C ASP A 178 -5.92 3.88 -5.36
N GLY A 179 -5.33 2.77 -4.93
CA GLY A 179 -6.04 1.57 -4.49
C GLY A 179 -6.80 0.83 -5.61
N ARG A 180 -6.50 1.11 -6.90
CA ARG A 180 -7.36 0.72 -8.04
C ARG A 180 -7.36 -0.77 -8.43
N VAL A 181 -6.54 -1.61 -7.79
CA VAL A 181 -6.40 -3.05 -8.09
C VAL A 181 -6.07 -3.82 -6.82
N ASN A 182 -6.66 -5.01 -6.66
CA ASN A 182 -6.65 -5.76 -5.38
C ASN A 182 -5.70 -6.97 -5.36
N SER A 183 -5.00 -7.26 -6.46
CA SER A 183 -4.08 -8.39 -6.58
C SER A 183 -2.76 -7.96 -7.24
N ALA A 184 -1.67 -8.67 -6.92
CA ALA A 184 -0.39 -8.41 -7.56
C ALA A 184 -0.40 -8.77 -9.06
N HIS A 185 -1.19 -9.76 -9.49
CA HIS A 185 -1.32 -10.08 -10.92
C HIS A 185 -2.09 -9.01 -11.71
N ASP A 186 -3.14 -8.40 -11.13
CA ASP A 186 -3.83 -7.26 -11.75
C ASP A 186 -2.96 -6.00 -11.74
N GLN A 187 -2.18 -5.78 -10.68
CA GLN A 187 -1.19 -4.72 -10.60
C GLN A 187 -0.10 -4.89 -11.67
N ALA A 188 0.46 -6.09 -11.85
CA ALA A 188 1.45 -6.38 -12.89
C ALA A 188 0.92 -6.18 -14.32
N ARG A 189 -0.39 -6.36 -14.53
CA ARG A 189 -1.06 -6.09 -15.81
C ARG A 189 -0.97 -4.62 -16.22
N MET A 190 -0.95 -3.70 -15.25
CA MET A 190 -1.01 -2.26 -15.50
C MET A 190 0.24 -1.74 -16.24
N PRO A 191 1.48 -1.85 -15.72
CA PRO A 191 2.66 -1.35 -16.43
C PRO A 191 2.91 -2.08 -17.74
N LEU A 192 2.61 -3.39 -17.81
CA LEU A 192 2.71 -4.19 -19.03
C LEU A 192 1.84 -3.67 -20.19
N THR A 193 0.71 -3.02 -19.90
CA THR A 193 -0.26 -2.55 -20.93
C THR A 193 -0.44 -1.03 -20.99
N SER A 194 0.09 -0.30 -20.01
CA SER A 194 0.11 1.17 -19.94
C SER A 194 0.96 1.76 -21.05
N SER A 195 0.40 2.72 -21.81
CA SER A 195 1.13 3.41 -22.89
C SER A 195 2.26 4.30 -22.37
N PHE A 196 2.15 4.77 -21.11
CA PHE A 196 3.17 5.58 -20.46
C PHE A 196 4.36 4.75 -19.92
N GLU A 197 4.19 3.43 -19.79
CA GLU A 197 5.16 2.54 -19.15
C GLU A 197 5.70 1.51 -20.15
N MET A 198 5.33 0.23 -20.08
CA MET A 198 5.91 -0.78 -20.96
C MET A 198 5.27 -0.80 -22.36
N GLY A 199 4.05 -0.28 -22.52
CA GLY A 199 3.38 -0.17 -23.83
C GLY A 199 3.16 -1.51 -24.56
N GLY A 200 3.08 -2.62 -23.83
CA GLY A 200 2.80 -3.93 -24.38
C GLY A 200 1.31 -4.14 -24.70
N THR A 201 1.01 -5.30 -25.27
CA THR A 201 -0.35 -5.86 -25.33
C THR A 201 -0.27 -7.33 -24.90
N PRO A 202 -1.37 -7.98 -24.47
CA PRO A 202 -1.36 -9.40 -24.12
C PRO A 202 -0.72 -10.29 -25.21
N GLN A 203 -0.99 -9.99 -26.49
CA GLN A 203 -0.43 -10.70 -27.64
C GLN A 203 1.07 -10.44 -27.81
N LYS A 204 1.54 -9.19 -27.67
CA LYS A 204 2.97 -8.87 -27.72
C LYS A 204 3.73 -9.57 -26.58
N VAL A 205 3.19 -9.55 -25.36
CA VAL A 205 3.78 -10.20 -24.18
C VAL A 205 3.80 -11.72 -24.37
N ALA A 206 2.70 -12.33 -24.83
CA ALA A 206 2.66 -13.75 -25.14
C ALA A 206 3.67 -14.15 -26.23
N ALA A 207 3.78 -13.37 -27.31
CA ALA A 207 4.75 -13.60 -28.38
C ALA A 207 6.21 -13.48 -27.88
N ALA A 208 6.51 -12.50 -27.02
CA ALA A 208 7.82 -12.33 -26.41
C ALA A 208 8.22 -13.56 -25.58
N VAL A 209 7.33 -14.02 -24.68
CA VAL A 209 7.58 -15.21 -23.83
C VAL A 209 7.70 -16.49 -24.64
N LYS A 210 6.91 -16.66 -25.71
CA LYS A 210 7.03 -17.78 -26.66
C LYS A 210 8.38 -17.82 -27.38
N ALA A 211 8.99 -16.66 -27.63
CA ALA A 211 10.29 -16.51 -28.28
C ALA A 211 11.47 -16.47 -27.30
N ALA A 212 11.22 -16.37 -25.99
CA ALA A 212 12.25 -16.15 -24.98
C ALA A 212 13.11 -17.41 -24.70
N PRO A 213 14.38 -17.26 -24.29
CA PRO A 213 15.24 -18.40 -23.93
C PRO A 213 14.69 -19.28 -22.80
N TYR A 214 13.81 -18.75 -21.95
CA TYR A 214 13.16 -19.46 -20.85
C TYR A 214 11.81 -20.08 -21.21
N ALA A 215 11.38 -20.07 -22.49
CA ALA A 215 10.09 -20.58 -22.93
C ALA A 215 9.80 -22.03 -22.49
N ASN A 216 10.82 -22.91 -22.48
CA ASN A 216 10.67 -24.28 -21.99
C ASN A 216 10.41 -24.34 -20.47
N GLN A 217 11.12 -23.53 -19.68
CA GLN A 217 10.88 -23.42 -18.23
C GLN A 217 9.47 -22.89 -17.93
N PHE A 218 8.92 -22.06 -18.83
CA PHE A 218 7.55 -21.56 -18.73
C PHE A 218 6.51 -22.66 -19.00
N ARG A 219 6.76 -23.59 -19.95
CA ARG A 219 5.98 -24.83 -20.10
C ARG A 219 6.12 -25.74 -18.89
N ASP A 220 7.33 -25.92 -18.34
CA ASP A 220 7.55 -26.71 -17.12
C ASP A 220 6.74 -26.18 -15.92
N ALA A 221 6.51 -24.86 -15.86
CA ALA A 221 5.77 -24.18 -14.80
C ALA A 221 4.24 -24.23 -15.00
N PHE A 222 3.74 -24.06 -16.23
CA PHE A 222 2.31 -23.85 -16.52
C PHE A 222 1.67 -24.93 -17.42
N GLY A 223 2.43 -25.92 -17.87
CA GLY A 223 2.02 -26.99 -18.78
C GLY A 223 2.36 -26.70 -20.25
N GLU A 224 2.57 -27.76 -21.03
CA GLU A 224 2.96 -27.70 -22.45
C GLU A 224 2.04 -26.83 -23.33
N HIS A 225 0.75 -26.83 -23.01
CA HIS A 225 -0.32 -26.13 -23.72
C HIS A 225 -0.48 -24.65 -23.35
N VAL A 226 0.32 -24.10 -22.43
CA VAL A 226 0.20 -22.69 -22.00
C VAL A 226 0.34 -21.70 -23.17
N PHE A 227 1.07 -22.09 -24.21
CA PHE A 227 1.30 -21.28 -25.42
C PHE A 227 0.22 -21.42 -26.50
N ASP A 228 -0.76 -22.31 -26.34
CA ASP A 228 -1.82 -22.53 -27.34
C ASP A 228 -2.85 -21.36 -27.36
N SER A 229 -2.84 -20.51 -26.33
CA SER A 229 -3.64 -19.29 -26.24
C SER A 229 -2.81 -18.12 -25.69
N ASP A 230 -2.81 -16.98 -26.39
CA ASP A 230 -2.14 -15.76 -25.94
C ASP A 230 -2.72 -15.24 -24.61
N ASP A 231 -4.03 -15.40 -24.39
CA ASP A 231 -4.69 -15.03 -23.13
C ASP A 231 -4.25 -15.94 -21.97
N ALA A 232 -4.12 -17.25 -22.22
CA ALA A 232 -3.60 -18.20 -21.23
C ALA A 232 -2.12 -17.92 -20.92
N THR A 233 -1.30 -17.66 -21.94
CA THR A 233 0.11 -17.24 -21.77
C THR A 233 0.19 -15.96 -20.96
N PHE A 234 -0.61 -14.94 -21.27
CA PHE A 234 -0.58 -13.66 -20.57
C PHE A 234 -1.01 -13.80 -19.10
N LYS A 235 -2.08 -14.54 -18.81
CA LYS A 235 -2.49 -14.86 -17.42
C LYS A 235 -1.41 -15.60 -16.65
N ALA A 236 -0.72 -16.55 -17.28
CA ALA A 236 0.41 -17.25 -16.69
C ALA A 236 1.61 -16.31 -16.42
N VAL A 237 1.87 -15.32 -17.28
CA VAL A 237 2.88 -14.27 -17.04
C VAL A 237 2.54 -13.44 -15.79
N LEU A 238 1.30 -12.97 -15.68
CA LEU A 238 0.86 -12.18 -14.51
C LEU A 238 0.98 -13.00 -13.22
N ARG A 239 0.58 -14.28 -13.26
CA ARG A 239 0.71 -15.18 -12.10
C ARG A 239 2.16 -15.50 -11.75
N ALA A 240 3.05 -15.62 -12.74
CA ALA A 240 4.47 -15.83 -12.50
C ALA A 240 5.12 -14.63 -11.82
N LEU A 241 4.78 -13.40 -12.26
CA LEU A 241 5.25 -12.16 -11.65
C LEU A 241 4.78 -12.05 -10.20
N GLU A 242 3.49 -12.25 -9.94
CA GLU A 242 2.92 -12.32 -8.58
C GLU A 242 3.64 -13.34 -7.68
N VAL A 243 3.86 -14.57 -8.16
CA VAL A 243 4.56 -15.61 -7.40
C VAL A 243 6.07 -15.33 -7.21
N PHE A 244 6.66 -14.45 -8.03
CA PHE A 244 8.02 -13.93 -7.79
C PHE A 244 8.02 -12.80 -6.76
N GLU A 245 7.07 -11.86 -6.83
CA GLU A 245 6.93 -10.75 -5.88
C GLU A 245 6.51 -11.22 -4.47
N GLU A 246 5.96 -12.43 -4.36
CA GLU A 246 5.74 -13.13 -3.09
C GLU A 246 6.99 -13.84 -2.52
N THR A 247 8.21 -13.60 -3.04
CA THR A 247 9.44 -14.22 -2.51
C THR A 247 9.88 -13.55 -1.19
N PRO A 248 9.81 -14.23 -0.02
CA PRO A 248 9.99 -13.59 1.29
C PRO A 248 11.34 -12.89 1.47
N GLU A 249 12.43 -13.56 1.11
CA GLU A 249 13.80 -13.08 1.29
C GLU A 249 14.15 -11.88 0.38
N LEU A 250 13.34 -11.61 -0.64
CA LEU A 250 13.51 -10.47 -1.55
C LEU A 250 12.57 -9.32 -1.18
N PHE A 251 11.27 -9.60 -1.06
CA PHE A 251 10.22 -8.58 -1.01
C PHE A 251 9.78 -8.19 0.39
N TYR A 252 9.91 -9.09 1.38
CA TYR A 252 9.56 -8.79 2.77
C TYR A 252 10.51 -9.44 3.80
N PRO A 253 11.83 -9.15 3.73
CA PRO A 253 12.82 -9.81 4.58
C PRO A 253 12.86 -9.33 6.04
N TYR A 254 12.36 -8.12 6.35
CA TYR A 254 12.37 -7.52 7.69
C TYR A 254 13.77 -7.49 8.33
N THR A 255 14.73 -6.92 7.60
CA THR A 255 16.19 -6.95 7.93
C THR A 255 16.76 -5.57 8.23
N SER A 256 15.93 -4.61 8.64
CA SER A 256 16.40 -3.26 8.91
C SER A 256 17.02 -3.11 10.30
N LYS A 257 17.72 -1.99 10.53
CA LYS A 257 18.25 -1.66 11.87
C LYS A 257 17.11 -1.55 12.89
N TYR A 258 15.95 -1.05 12.45
CA TYR A 258 14.77 -1.00 13.29
C TYR A 258 14.21 -2.37 13.63
N ASP A 259 14.19 -3.32 12.69
CA ASP A 259 13.78 -4.71 12.97
C ASP A 259 14.74 -5.37 13.98
N ALA A 260 16.03 -5.11 13.88
CA ALA A 260 17.03 -5.55 14.85
C ALA A 260 16.84 -4.89 16.23
N PHE A 261 16.51 -3.60 16.29
CA PHE A 261 16.18 -2.89 17.53
C PHE A 261 14.91 -3.46 18.18
N LEU A 262 13.83 -3.66 17.43
CA LEU A 262 12.59 -4.31 17.87
C LEU A 262 12.79 -5.79 18.27
N ALA A 263 13.94 -6.38 17.99
CA ALA A 263 14.33 -7.73 18.41
C ALA A 263 15.37 -7.73 19.56
N GLY A 264 15.73 -6.57 20.11
CA GLY A 264 16.77 -6.43 21.15
C GLY A 264 18.20 -6.72 20.67
N LYS A 265 18.44 -6.74 19.35
CA LYS A 265 19.71 -7.09 18.69
C LYS A 265 20.52 -5.88 18.21
N ALA A 266 19.95 -4.69 18.27
CA ALA A 266 20.62 -3.43 17.94
C ALA A 266 20.18 -2.32 18.90
N GLN A 267 21.00 -1.27 19.02
CA GLN A 267 20.63 -0.02 19.69
C GLN A 267 20.48 1.10 18.67
N LEU A 268 19.48 1.95 18.89
CA LEU A 268 19.38 3.23 18.20
C LEU A 268 20.35 4.23 18.83
N THR A 269 20.97 5.06 18.00
CA THR A 269 21.70 6.26 18.43
C THR A 269 20.74 7.28 19.05
N LYS A 270 21.27 8.29 19.74
CA LYS A 270 20.43 9.34 20.35
C LYS A 270 19.54 10.06 19.33
N ALA A 271 20.07 10.36 18.14
CA ALA A 271 19.33 11.00 17.05
C ALA A 271 18.22 10.09 16.49
N GLU A 272 18.53 8.82 16.21
CA GLU A 272 17.54 7.84 15.72
C GLU A 272 16.43 7.58 16.76
N LEU A 273 16.76 7.56 18.05
CA LEU A 273 15.78 7.37 19.13
C LEU A 273 14.90 8.62 19.33
N HIS A 274 15.49 9.81 19.27
CA HIS A 274 14.73 11.07 19.33
C HIS A 274 13.82 11.22 18.09
N GLY A 275 14.31 10.83 16.91
CA GLY A 275 13.51 10.76 15.69
C GLY A 275 12.30 9.83 15.82
N LEU A 276 12.47 8.65 16.41
CA LEU A 276 11.35 7.73 16.71
C LEU A 276 10.35 8.35 17.70
N GLN A 277 10.82 9.11 18.70
CA GLN A 277 9.94 9.80 19.64
C GLN A 277 9.12 10.89 18.94
N LEU A 278 9.77 11.76 18.16
CA LEU A 278 9.12 12.81 17.37
C LEU A 278 8.13 12.26 16.32
N PHE A 279 8.45 11.12 15.73
CA PHE A 279 7.61 10.40 14.77
C PHE A 279 6.32 9.86 15.41
N ASN A 280 6.39 9.44 16.69
CA ASN A 280 5.25 8.92 17.45
C ASN A 280 4.48 9.99 18.26
N ASP A 281 5.03 11.19 18.44
CA ASP A 281 4.42 12.25 19.23
C ASP A 281 3.30 12.96 18.45
N GLU A 282 2.06 12.73 18.90
CA GLU A 282 0.80 13.28 18.35
C GLU A 282 0.78 14.81 18.26
N THR A 283 1.58 15.51 19.05
CA THR A 283 1.66 16.99 19.06
C THR A 283 2.80 17.55 18.19
N LYS A 284 3.70 16.67 17.74
CA LYS A 284 4.92 16.99 16.99
C LYS A 284 4.83 16.47 15.57
N GLY A 285 5.42 15.30 15.28
CA GLY A 285 5.42 14.72 13.94
C GLY A 285 4.12 14.02 13.60
N ASN A 286 3.45 13.42 14.61
CA ASN A 286 2.24 12.61 14.47
C ASN A 286 2.29 11.60 13.30
N CYS A 287 3.48 11.17 12.90
CA CYS A 287 3.66 10.39 11.68
C CYS A 287 3.08 8.98 11.84
N ALA A 288 3.13 8.45 13.08
CA ALA A 288 2.63 7.14 13.44
C ALA A 288 1.10 7.00 13.47
N SER A 289 0.32 8.07 13.22
CA SER A 289 -1.13 7.97 13.02
C SER A 289 -1.47 7.24 11.72
N CYS A 290 -0.72 7.51 10.64
CA CYS A 290 -0.84 6.79 9.36
C CYS A 290 0.31 5.80 9.12
N HIS A 291 1.52 6.07 9.62
CA HIS A 291 2.70 5.25 9.37
C HIS A 291 3.08 4.40 10.59
N ILE A 292 2.18 3.51 11.01
CA ILE A 292 2.28 2.71 12.25
C ILE A 292 3.68 2.12 12.48
N SER A 293 4.36 2.57 13.54
CA SER A 293 5.73 2.11 13.90
C SER A 293 5.76 0.92 14.86
N GLN A 294 4.61 0.59 15.48
CA GLN A 294 4.53 -0.47 16.48
C GLN A 294 4.38 -1.85 15.83
N ARG A 295 4.75 -2.91 16.54
CA ARG A 295 4.38 -4.27 16.12
C ARG A 295 2.86 -4.40 16.16
N ALA A 296 2.28 -5.11 15.20
CA ALA A 296 0.88 -5.49 15.26
C ALA A 296 0.65 -6.50 16.40
N LEU A 297 -0.62 -6.71 16.79
CA LEU A 297 -1.01 -7.57 17.92
C LEU A 297 -0.56 -9.03 17.73
N ASP A 298 -0.46 -9.50 16.48
CA ASP A 298 0.11 -10.81 16.10
C ASP A 298 1.64 -10.91 16.28
N GLY A 299 2.29 -9.84 16.75
CA GLY A 299 3.74 -9.70 16.93
C GLY A 299 4.50 -9.39 15.64
N SER A 300 3.83 -9.34 14.49
CA SER A 300 4.47 -9.09 13.20
C SER A 300 5.05 -7.68 13.12
N ALA A 301 6.09 -7.53 12.29
CA ALA A 301 6.80 -6.27 12.19
C ALA A 301 5.95 -5.19 11.48
N PRO A 302 6.07 -3.91 11.89
CA PRO A 302 5.33 -2.78 11.34
C PRO A 302 5.52 -2.68 9.83
N ALA A 303 4.45 -2.37 9.10
CA ALA A 303 4.53 -1.98 7.70
C ALA A 303 4.89 -0.49 7.52
N PHE A 304 4.84 0.33 8.58
CA PHE A 304 4.94 1.80 8.49
C PHE A 304 3.91 2.39 7.53
N SER A 305 2.69 1.85 7.58
CA SER A 305 1.52 2.24 6.81
C SER A 305 0.29 1.56 7.43
N ASP A 306 -0.79 2.31 7.55
CA ASP A 306 -2.18 1.89 7.76
C ASP A 306 -2.81 1.32 6.48
N PHE A 307 -2.21 1.63 5.33
CA PHE A 307 -2.73 1.45 3.97
C PHE A 307 -4.02 2.25 3.67
N GLY A 308 -4.37 3.22 4.52
CA GLY A 308 -5.44 4.19 4.28
C GLY A 308 -5.13 5.10 3.09
N LEU A 309 -6.14 5.81 2.59
CA LEU A 309 -6.00 6.78 1.49
C LEU A 309 -6.26 8.20 2.00
N ILE A 310 -5.28 9.10 1.84
CA ILE A 310 -5.30 10.44 2.45
C ILE A 310 -4.88 11.55 1.48
N ALA A 311 -5.49 12.74 1.59
CA ALA A 311 -5.13 13.91 0.79
C ALA A 311 -4.24 14.87 1.59
N LEU A 312 -2.97 14.98 1.20
CA LEU A 312 -1.97 15.81 1.90
C LEU A 312 -1.79 17.20 1.28
N GLY A 313 -2.38 17.46 0.11
CA GLY A 313 -2.23 18.73 -0.61
C GLY A 313 -0.80 19.02 -1.07
N VAL A 314 -0.05 17.97 -1.44
CA VAL A 314 1.32 18.09 -2.00
C VAL A 314 1.31 19.06 -3.20
N PRO A 315 2.32 19.93 -3.38
CA PRO A 315 2.28 20.94 -4.44
C PRO A 315 2.39 20.34 -5.85
N ARG A 316 1.95 21.10 -6.85
CA ARG A 316 1.91 20.65 -8.25
C ARG A 316 3.29 20.55 -8.89
N ASN A 317 3.68 19.33 -9.26
CA ASN A 317 4.91 19.11 -10.02
C ASN A 317 4.73 19.56 -11.49
N ARG A 318 5.08 20.81 -11.77
CA ARG A 318 4.99 21.44 -13.10
C ARG A 318 6.00 20.92 -14.12
N THR A 319 6.92 20.03 -13.73
CA THR A 319 7.86 19.38 -14.67
C THR A 319 7.26 18.16 -15.37
N LEU A 320 6.08 17.70 -14.92
CA LEU A 320 5.38 16.58 -15.55
C LEU A 320 4.60 17.06 -16.78
N ALA A 321 4.76 16.37 -17.91
CA ALA A 321 4.12 16.70 -19.17
C ALA A 321 2.59 16.75 -19.08
N VAL A 322 1.97 15.91 -18.24
CA VAL A 322 0.52 15.95 -17.99
C VAL A 322 0.07 17.24 -17.31
N ASN A 323 0.94 17.85 -16.49
CA ASN A 323 0.66 19.09 -15.78
C ASN A 323 0.85 20.35 -16.64
N HIS A 324 1.26 20.20 -17.90
CA HIS A 324 1.24 21.29 -18.90
C HIS A 324 -0.19 21.67 -19.32
N ASP A 325 -1.17 20.76 -19.22
CA ASP A 325 -2.58 21.15 -19.23
C ASP A 325 -2.94 21.70 -17.84
N PRO A 326 -3.35 22.98 -17.71
CA PRO A 326 -3.76 23.54 -16.42
C PRO A 326 -5.08 22.96 -15.89
N HIS A 327 -5.84 22.21 -16.69
CA HIS A 327 -7.08 21.55 -16.27
C HIS A 327 -6.89 20.09 -15.84
N PHE A 328 -5.73 19.50 -16.14
CA PHE A 328 -5.42 18.14 -15.70
C PHE A 328 -5.13 18.13 -14.19
N TYR A 329 -5.75 17.21 -13.47
CA TYR A 329 -5.43 16.92 -12.08
C TYR A 329 -5.40 15.40 -11.89
N ASP A 330 -4.36 14.91 -11.21
CA ASP A 330 -4.37 13.58 -10.67
C ASP A 330 -5.17 13.61 -9.36
N LEU A 331 -6.38 13.07 -9.38
CA LEU A 331 -7.30 13.09 -8.23
C LEU A 331 -7.21 11.79 -7.42
N GLY A 332 -6.18 10.96 -7.63
CA GLY A 332 -5.96 9.74 -6.86
C GLY A 332 -7.12 8.75 -7.03
N ALA A 333 -7.79 8.41 -5.93
CA ALA A 333 -8.84 7.40 -5.91
C ALA A 333 -10.04 7.73 -6.83
N CYS A 334 -10.44 9.00 -7.00
CA CYS A 334 -11.53 9.36 -7.92
C CYS A 334 -11.12 9.52 -9.40
N GLY A 335 -9.84 9.26 -9.74
CA GLY A 335 -9.33 9.21 -11.11
C GLY A 335 -8.08 10.08 -11.38
N PRO A 336 -7.59 10.15 -12.63
CA PRO A 336 -8.20 9.60 -13.85
C PRO A 336 -7.89 8.11 -14.10
N GLU A 337 -6.86 7.56 -13.48
CA GLU A 337 -6.44 6.15 -13.65
C GLU A 337 -7.42 5.14 -13.01
N ARG A 338 -8.09 5.56 -11.93
CA ARG A 338 -9.18 4.83 -11.29
C ARG A 338 -10.53 5.30 -11.83
N THR A 339 -11.45 4.37 -12.10
CA THR A 339 -12.69 4.66 -12.87
C THR A 339 -13.98 4.28 -12.16
N ASP A 340 -13.93 3.37 -11.19
CA ASP A 340 -15.04 2.90 -10.36
C ASP A 340 -15.52 3.97 -9.36
N LEU A 341 -14.61 4.75 -8.78
CA LEU A 341 -14.93 5.87 -7.88
C LEU A 341 -15.08 7.23 -8.60
N LYS A 342 -15.14 7.24 -9.93
CA LYS A 342 -15.16 8.48 -10.71
C LYS A 342 -16.44 9.28 -10.48
N GLY A 343 -16.29 10.52 -10.05
CA GLY A 343 -17.40 11.45 -9.79
C GLY A 343 -17.97 11.39 -8.37
N GLN A 344 -17.36 10.56 -7.51
CA GLN A 344 -17.56 10.58 -6.06
C GLN A 344 -16.53 11.58 -5.50
N ASP A 345 -17.01 12.73 -5.02
CA ASP A 345 -16.19 13.90 -4.71
C ASP A 345 -15.35 13.71 -3.42
N GLU A 346 -15.81 12.84 -2.51
CA GLU A 346 -15.14 12.41 -1.28
C GLU A 346 -13.82 11.66 -1.51
N TYR A 347 -13.71 10.91 -2.62
CA TYR A 347 -12.51 10.14 -2.97
C TYR A 347 -11.49 10.93 -3.82
N CYS A 348 -11.68 12.24 -3.98
CA CYS A 348 -10.81 13.05 -4.83
C CYS A 348 -9.64 13.68 -4.06
N GLY A 349 -8.43 13.49 -4.59
CA GLY A 349 -7.17 13.99 -4.03
C GLY A 349 -6.53 13.08 -2.99
N ILE A 350 -7.18 11.97 -2.62
CA ILE A 350 -6.64 10.98 -1.67
C ILE A 350 -5.75 9.96 -2.38
N PHE A 351 -4.63 9.62 -1.75
CA PHE A 351 -3.68 8.62 -2.22
C PHE A 351 -3.28 7.70 -1.08
N ARG A 352 -2.98 6.44 -1.40
CA ARG A 352 -2.63 5.41 -0.41
C ARG A 352 -1.35 5.77 0.33
N THR A 353 -1.38 5.68 1.66
CA THR A 353 -0.21 5.77 2.54
C THR A 353 0.82 4.72 2.13
N PRO A 354 2.02 5.10 1.64
CA PRO A 354 3.05 4.13 1.29
C PRO A 354 3.75 3.60 2.55
N THR A 355 4.37 2.41 2.45
CA THR A 355 5.32 1.96 3.47
C THR A 355 6.52 2.92 3.54
N LEU A 356 7.04 3.17 4.75
CA LEU A 356 8.32 3.88 4.93
C LEU A 356 9.52 2.93 5.03
N ARG A 357 9.34 1.62 4.85
CA ARG A 357 10.47 0.70 4.74
C ARG A 357 11.28 1.03 3.50
N ASN A 358 12.61 1.01 3.62
CA ASN A 358 13.54 1.40 2.55
C ASN A 358 13.38 2.85 2.01
N VAL A 359 12.60 3.72 2.67
CA VAL A 359 12.30 5.07 2.17
C VAL A 359 13.56 5.92 1.92
N ALA A 360 14.65 5.66 2.66
CA ALA A 360 15.93 6.35 2.54
C ALA A 360 16.79 5.93 1.32
N LEU A 361 16.41 4.87 0.60
CA LEU A 361 17.03 4.51 -0.69
C LEU A 361 16.40 5.25 -1.88
N ARG A 362 15.23 5.87 -1.67
CA ARG A 362 14.50 6.62 -2.69
C ARG A 362 15.15 7.98 -2.95
N LYS A 363 15.03 8.46 -4.18
CA LYS A 363 15.53 9.78 -4.64
C LYS A 363 14.40 10.70 -5.12
N THR A 364 13.16 10.26 -4.92
CA THR A 364 11.92 10.86 -5.44
C THR A 364 10.75 10.47 -4.52
N PHE A 365 9.98 11.46 -4.08
CA PHE A 365 8.96 11.30 -3.03
C PHE A 365 7.58 11.88 -3.41
N PHE A 366 6.54 11.37 -2.75
CA PHE A 366 5.11 11.53 -3.09
C PHE A 366 4.70 10.98 -4.46
N HIS A 367 3.39 10.90 -4.70
CA HIS A 367 2.81 10.31 -5.92
C HIS A 367 3.25 11.05 -7.20
N ASN A 368 3.49 12.37 -7.16
CA ASN A 368 3.91 13.19 -8.30
C ASN A 368 5.44 13.44 -8.36
N GLY A 369 6.21 12.88 -7.42
CA GLY A 369 7.67 12.93 -7.43
C GLY A 369 8.28 14.33 -7.31
N ILE A 370 7.64 15.25 -6.58
CA ILE A 370 8.06 16.66 -6.49
C ILE A 370 9.29 16.93 -5.61
N TYR A 371 9.54 16.10 -4.58
CA TYR A 371 10.70 16.24 -3.70
C TYR A 371 11.73 15.14 -3.94
N HIS A 372 12.99 15.44 -3.63
CA HIS A 372 14.13 14.58 -3.93
C HIS A 372 15.00 14.24 -2.71
N SER A 373 14.61 14.68 -1.52
CA SER A 373 15.21 14.32 -0.22
C SER A 373 14.16 14.04 0.85
N LEU A 374 14.51 13.22 1.86
CA LEU A 374 13.66 13.01 3.03
C LEU A 374 13.51 14.30 3.86
N GLU A 375 14.56 15.11 3.89
CA GLU A 375 14.61 16.40 4.56
C GLU A 375 13.55 17.38 3.97
N GLU A 376 13.33 17.41 2.66
CA GLU A 376 12.24 18.16 2.01
C GLU A 376 10.86 17.60 2.37
N VAL A 377 10.70 16.26 2.38
CA VAL A 377 9.43 15.60 2.72
C VAL A 377 9.01 15.92 4.15
N VAL A 378 9.88 15.68 5.14
CA VAL A 378 9.57 15.92 6.56
C VAL A 378 9.36 17.42 6.81
N ARG A 379 10.09 18.30 6.11
CA ARG A 379 9.85 19.74 6.13
C ARG A 379 8.48 20.14 5.58
N PHE A 380 8.03 19.53 4.49
CA PHE A 380 6.68 19.76 3.97
C PHE A 380 5.63 19.46 5.04
N TYR A 381 5.69 18.31 5.72
CA TYR A 381 4.79 18.01 6.84
C TYR A 381 4.91 19.06 7.97
N ALA A 382 6.12 19.44 8.38
CA ALA A 382 6.34 20.35 9.50
C ALA A 382 5.91 21.81 9.24
N GLU A 383 5.92 22.26 7.98
CA GLU A 383 5.81 23.68 7.61
C GLU A 383 4.69 24.01 6.59
N ARG A 384 3.96 23.02 6.02
CA ARG A 384 2.91 23.22 4.98
C ARG A 384 1.96 24.38 5.29
N ASP A 385 1.55 24.47 6.56
CA ASP A 385 0.54 25.42 7.00
C ASP A 385 1.11 26.65 7.73
N THR A 386 2.33 26.58 8.28
CA THR A 386 3.02 27.73 8.89
C THR A 386 3.77 28.60 7.88
N ASN A 387 4.35 28.02 6.82
CA ASN A 387 5.21 28.70 5.84
C ASN A 387 4.88 28.29 4.38
N PRO A 388 3.64 28.51 3.94
CA PRO A 388 3.14 27.91 2.70
C PRO A 388 3.71 28.49 1.41
N ASP A 389 4.23 29.71 1.47
CA ASP A 389 4.96 30.39 0.40
C ASP A 389 6.24 29.67 -0.02
N LYS A 390 6.76 28.75 0.83
CA LYS A 390 7.87 27.85 0.48
C LYS A 390 7.47 26.70 -0.46
N PHE A 391 6.19 26.33 -0.48
CA PHE A 391 5.70 25.11 -1.15
C PHE A 391 4.78 25.41 -2.33
N TYR A 392 3.94 26.44 -2.23
CA TYR A 392 2.95 26.79 -3.24
C TYR A 392 3.30 28.13 -3.93
N PRO A 393 2.97 28.30 -5.22
CA PRO A 393 3.28 29.53 -5.95
C PRO A 393 2.69 30.79 -5.31
N VAL A 394 3.43 31.90 -5.33
CA VAL A 394 2.94 33.22 -4.91
C VAL A 394 2.57 34.04 -6.14
N VAL A 395 1.27 34.28 -6.33
CA VAL A 395 0.75 35.07 -7.46
C VAL A 395 0.17 36.38 -6.93
N LYS A 396 0.70 37.53 -7.41
CA LYS A 396 0.28 38.88 -6.98
C LYS A 396 0.27 39.04 -5.45
N GLY A 397 1.30 38.51 -4.78
CA GLY A 397 1.44 38.56 -3.31
C GLY A 397 0.52 37.61 -2.53
N LYS A 398 -0.19 36.69 -3.21
CA LYS A 398 -1.06 35.68 -2.57
C LYS A 398 -0.55 34.28 -2.85
N VAL A 399 -0.37 33.48 -1.80
CA VAL A 399 -0.02 32.06 -1.90
C VAL A 399 -1.18 31.28 -2.52
N GLN A 400 -0.91 30.50 -3.55
CA GLN A 400 -1.90 29.67 -4.25
C GLN A 400 -2.00 28.28 -3.62
N LYS A 401 -2.44 28.20 -2.36
CA LYS A 401 -2.90 26.91 -1.80
C LYS A 401 -4.16 26.45 -2.51
N PHE A 402 -4.46 25.15 -2.59
CA PHE A 402 -3.54 24.03 -2.78
C PHE A 402 -3.48 23.80 -4.30
N ASP A 403 -2.32 23.89 -4.93
CA ASP A 403 -2.25 24.11 -6.38
C ASP A 403 -2.33 22.85 -7.25
N ASP A 404 -2.32 21.66 -6.66
CA ASP A 404 -2.55 20.37 -7.33
C ASP A 404 -3.91 19.73 -6.98
N LEU A 405 -4.81 20.46 -6.31
CA LEU A 405 -6.16 19.96 -5.98
C LEU A 405 -7.24 21.04 -6.20
N PRO A 406 -8.24 20.81 -7.07
CA PRO A 406 -9.35 21.75 -7.28
C PRO A 406 -10.06 22.10 -5.97
N LYS A 407 -10.39 23.39 -5.80
CA LYS A 407 -10.91 23.94 -4.53
C LYS A 407 -12.15 23.23 -3.97
N LYS A 408 -12.99 22.62 -4.82
CA LYS A 408 -14.17 21.86 -4.36
C LYS A 408 -13.82 20.63 -3.52
N TYR A 409 -12.60 20.09 -3.66
CA TYR A 409 -12.11 18.90 -2.96
C TYR A 409 -11.29 19.20 -1.70
N TRP A 410 -11.11 20.47 -1.32
CA TRP A 410 -10.30 20.80 -0.14
C TRP A 410 -10.91 20.34 1.19
N ALA A 411 -12.18 19.93 1.21
CA ALA A 411 -12.79 19.27 2.36
C ALA A 411 -12.16 17.90 2.67
N ASN A 412 -11.50 17.27 1.69
CA ASN A 412 -10.88 15.95 1.83
C ASN A 412 -9.44 16.05 2.38
N LEU A 413 -8.88 17.26 2.49
CA LEU A 413 -7.49 17.48 2.91
C LEU A 413 -7.32 17.21 4.40
N ASN A 414 -6.27 16.47 4.75
CA ASN A 414 -5.93 16.25 6.15
C ASN A 414 -5.54 17.57 6.85
N THR A 415 -6.16 17.80 8.00
CA THR A 415 -5.95 18.92 8.92
C THR A 415 -5.45 18.50 10.30
N ASP A 416 -5.29 17.20 10.55
CA ASP A 416 -4.73 16.68 11.79
C ASP A 416 -3.25 17.07 11.94
N PRO A 417 -2.69 17.10 13.16
CA PRO A 417 -1.27 17.37 13.38
C PRO A 417 -0.38 16.55 12.43
N PRO A 418 0.65 17.13 11.80
CA PRO A 418 1.21 18.48 12.03
C PRO A 418 0.50 19.64 11.30
N PHE A 419 -0.61 19.40 10.61
CA PHE A 419 -1.31 20.35 9.74
C PHE A 419 -2.33 21.27 10.45
N ASP A 420 -2.38 21.22 11.78
CA ASP A 420 -3.31 21.93 12.66
C ASP A 420 -2.94 23.42 12.90
N ARG A 421 -1.80 23.88 12.34
CA ARG A 421 -1.21 25.20 12.59
C ARG A 421 -1.51 26.24 11.50
N LYS A 422 -1.28 27.51 11.79
CA LYS A 422 -1.60 28.65 10.92
C LYS A 422 -0.34 29.36 10.40
N PRO A 423 -0.44 30.12 9.30
CA PRO A 423 0.68 30.91 8.78
C PRO A 423 1.25 31.85 9.85
N GLY A 424 2.55 31.71 10.13
CA GLY A 424 3.26 32.46 11.17
C GLY A 424 3.39 31.79 12.55
N ASP A 425 2.69 30.67 12.80
CA ASP A 425 2.92 29.86 14.01
C ASP A 425 4.29 29.16 13.97
N LYS A 426 4.78 28.66 15.12
CA LYS A 426 5.99 27.83 15.15
C LYS A 426 5.71 26.49 14.43
N PRO A 427 6.57 26.04 13.49
CA PRO A 427 6.48 24.72 12.86
C PRO A 427 6.43 23.56 13.86
N ALA A 428 5.89 22.42 13.40
CA ALA A 428 5.74 21.22 14.21
C ALA A 428 7.08 20.64 14.68
N LEU A 429 8.05 20.66 13.77
CA LEU A 429 9.41 20.19 13.94
C LEU A 429 10.36 21.32 13.53
N ASP A 430 11.41 21.59 14.29
CA ASP A 430 12.51 22.46 13.86
C ASP A 430 13.60 21.72 13.06
N GLU A 431 14.62 22.45 12.60
CA GLU A 431 15.73 21.92 11.79
C GLU A 431 16.48 20.74 12.42
N SER A 432 16.54 20.66 13.75
CA SER A 432 17.20 19.56 14.45
C SER A 432 16.28 18.35 14.54
N GLU A 433 15.02 18.59 14.87
CA GLU A 433 13.97 17.57 14.96
C GLU A 433 13.69 16.91 13.60
N ILE A 434 13.68 17.69 12.51
CA ILE A 434 13.59 17.16 11.13
C ILE A 434 14.75 16.19 10.84
N LYS A 435 15.99 16.55 11.21
CA LYS A 435 17.17 15.69 10.98
C LYS A 435 17.13 14.41 11.81
N ASP A 436 16.64 14.48 13.04
CA ASP A 436 16.49 13.32 13.90
C ASP A 436 15.39 12.37 13.37
N VAL A 437 14.24 12.89 12.92
CA VAL A 437 13.22 12.08 12.21
C VAL A 437 13.81 11.44 10.96
N VAL A 438 14.59 12.16 10.15
CA VAL A 438 15.26 11.57 8.98
C VAL A 438 16.32 10.53 9.38
N ALA A 439 17.03 10.71 10.49
CA ALA A 439 17.94 9.69 11.04
C ALA A 439 17.17 8.43 11.42
N PHE A 440 16.00 8.56 12.06
CA PHE A 440 15.10 7.44 12.33
C PHE A 440 14.64 6.74 11.04
N LEU A 441 14.16 7.48 10.03
CA LEU A 441 13.72 6.88 8.76
C LEU A 441 14.83 6.10 8.03
N LYS A 442 16.10 6.51 8.17
CA LYS A 442 17.26 5.77 7.63
C LYS A 442 17.41 4.38 8.28
N THR A 443 16.94 4.18 9.51
CA THR A 443 16.96 2.87 10.20
C THR A 443 16.01 1.82 9.62
N LEU A 444 15.05 2.24 8.78
CA LEU A 444 14.03 1.40 8.15
C LEU A 444 14.52 0.72 6.84
N THR A 445 15.81 0.89 6.52
CA THR A 445 16.45 0.31 5.33
C THR A 445 16.88 -1.13 5.60
N ASP A 446 16.48 -2.06 4.73
CA ASP A 446 16.85 -3.48 4.78
C ASP A 446 18.36 -3.72 4.59
N GLY A 447 18.82 -4.92 4.99
CA GLY A 447 20.21 -5.32 4.86
C GLY A 447 21.12 -4.79 5.96
N TYR A 448 20.57 -4.43 7.12
CA TYR A 448 21.36 -4.01 8.27
C TYR A 448 22.24 -5.16 8.76
N GLN A 449 23.56 -4.95 8.71
CA GLN A 449 24.55 -5.81 9.32
C GLN A 449 25.00 -5.13 10.63
N PRO A 450 24.87 -5.79 11.79
CA PRO A 450 25.46 -5.29 13.02
C PRO A 450 26.97 -5.09 12.84
N GLU A 451 27.51 -3.99 13.34
CA GLU A 451 28.97 -3.84 13.41
C GLU A 451 29.55 -5.00 14.22
N ALA A 452 30.57 -5.67 13.67
CA ALA A 452 31.27 -6.71 14.40
C ALA A 452 31.81 -6.11 15.71
N PRO A 453 31.68 -6.79 16.86
CA PRO A 453 32.18 -6.26 18.12
C PRO A 453 33.65 -5.87 17.96
N GLN A 454 33.95 -4.58 18.18
CA GLN A 454 35.33 -4.13 18.22
C GLN A 454 36.03 -4.93 19.31
N GLN A 455 36.94 -5.82 18.91
CA GLN A 455 37.85 -6.46 19.84
C GLN A 455 38.71 -5.34 20.42
N HIS A 456 38.37 -4.89 21.63
CA HIS A 456 39.25 -4.05 22.40
C HIS A 456 40.55 -4.83 22.60
N ALA A 457 41.58 -4.42 21.87
CA ALA A 457 42.92 -4.93 22.08
C ALA A 457 43.38 -4.45 23.46
N ASP A 458 43.26 -5.32 24.46
CA ASP A 458 43.76 -5.08 25.81
C ASP A 458 45.27 -4.83 25.72
N ALA A 459 45.65 -3.56 25.81
CA ALA A 459 47.03 -3.12 25.85
C ALA A 459 47.63 -3.56 27.20
N HIS A 460 48.13 -4.79 27.27
CA HIS A 460 48.90 -5.29 28.39
C HIS A 460 50.18 -4.45 28.56
N VAL A 461 50.08 -3.42 29.40
CA VAL A 461 51.24 -2.68 29.92
C VAL A 461 52.00 -3.62 30.86
N VAL A 462 52.98 -4.35 30.32
CA VAL A 462 53.97 -5.07 31.12
C VAL A 462 54.91 -4.04 31.74
N SER A 463 54.62 -3.66 32.99
CA SER A 463 55.51 -2.83 33.79
C SER A 463 56.69 -3.66 34.30
N SER A 464 57.90 -3.31 33.87
CA SER A 464 59.15 -3.86 34.37
C SER A 464 59.41 -3.47 35.82
N LYS A 465 59.78 -4.44 36.65
CA LYS A 465 60.58 -4.27 37.89
C LYS A 465 61.52 -5.45 38.05
#